data_AF-A0A4W3I916-F1
#
_entry.id   AF-A0A4W3I916-F1
#
_cell.length_a   1.000
_cell.length_b   1.000
_cell.length_c   1.000
_cell.angle_alpha   90.00
_cell.angle_beta   90.00
_cell.angle_gamma   90.00
#
_symmetry.space_group_name_H-M   'P 1'
#
loop_
_entity.id
_entity.type
_entity.pdbx_description
1 polymer ?
#
loop_
_entity_poly.entity_id
_entity_poly.type
_entity_poly.pdbx_seq_one_letter_code
_entity_poly.pdbx_strand_id
1 'polypeptide(L)'
;MGVSKLDVLYRRLLLTKLFIQGWGKPDDLRRIFEFRKTIGNRESCQRMVPKDYPILIDKVEEQADCKIMNGHFISPMDHYLPGIMPSETVTARFQFIIPKEWKSKYRPVCVHLAGTGDHFYWRRRTLMARPMIKEAGIGSLLRSSLRNVSDLFVMGGALVLESAALLHWLENEGYGPLAMTGISMGGHMASLAVTNWSKPIPLVPCLSWSTASGVFTTGVLSRAVNWRELEKQYATEAVYEEEIVRMLEYCGTDSFNMGQEFVKNSPSSLDNLQHIDLDADIQDLNVKRPGIRTGAVTQLHREKATIGASAAEVLFQDASKTNCSSYGINSVITNKYLLYENNELLKRGKRRTSLERESMLFMKGVMDECTHVGNFSVPVDPSLIIVVQAKEDAYIPRVGVRSLNEIWPGCEIRYLEGGHISAYLFKQGLFR
;
A
#
# COMPACT_ATOMS: atom_id res chain seq x y z
N MET A 1 0.11 -6.35 18.00
CA MET A 1 0.44 -4.94 18.26
C MET A 1 -0.78 -4.09 17.93
N GLY A 2 -1.01 -2.99 18.64
CA GLY A 2 -2.11 -2.08 18.34
C GLY A 2 -1.92 -1.36 16.99
N VAL A 3 -3.02 -0.89 16.41
CA VAL A 3 -3.02 -0.07 15.19
C VAL A 3 -3.15 1.40 15.59
N SER A 4 -2.31 2.27 15.01
CA SER A 4 -2.32 3.71 15.30
C SER A 4 -3.67 4.36 14.94
N LYS A 5 -4.35 4.92 15.97
CA LYS A 5 -5.60 5.69 15.77
C LYS A 5 -5.36 6.95 14.94
N LEU A 6 -4.19 7.58 15.06
CA LEU A 6 -3.84 8.77 14.29
C LEU A 6 -3.73 8.44 12.81
N ASP A 7 -3.12 7.31 12.45
CA ASP A 7 -2.99 6.88 11.05
C ASP A 7 -4.37 6.66 10.42
N VAL A 8 -5.27 5.98 11.15
CA VAL A 8 -6.66 5.74 10.74
C VAL A 8 -7.43 7.05 10.57
N LEU A 9 -7.31 7.96 11.54
CA LEU A 9 -7.97 9.28 11.49
C LEU A 9 -7.45 10.11 10.32
N TYR A 10 -6.14 10.24 10.17
CA TYR A 10 -5.51 10.99 9.10
C TYR A 10 -5.95 10.47 7.73
N ARG A 11 -5.96 9.14 7.56
CA ARG A 11 -6.46 8.52 6.32
C ARG A 11 -7.92 8.85 6.06
N ARG A 12 -8.79 8.81 7.09
CA ARG A 12 -10.22 9.11 6.97
C ARG A 12 -10.48 10.56 6.53
N LEU A 13 -9.60 11.49 6.89
CA LEU A 13 -9.70 12.91 6.49
C LEU A 13 -9.32 13.15 5.02
N LEU A 14 -8.55 12.25 4.42
CA LEU A 14 -8.11 12.36 3.02
C LEU A 14 -9.16 11.76 2.06
N LEU A 15 -9.80 12.60 1.26
CA LEU A 15 -10.85 12.19 0.31
C LEU A 15 -10.33 11.59 -1.00
N THR A 16 -9.01 11.49 -1.17
CA THR A 16 -8.41 10.94 -2.38
C THR A 16 -8.71 9.45 -2.51
N LYS A 17 -9.17 9.06 -3.70
CA LYS A 17 -9.28 7.65 -4.11
C LYS A 17 -8.04 7.23 -4.87
N LEU A 18 -7.66 5.97 -4.70
CA LEU A 18 -6.60 5.31 -5.44
C LEU A 18 -7.21 4.40 -6.50
N PHE A 19 -6.42 4.15 -7.54
CA PHE A 19 -6.74 3.21 -8.61
C PHE A 19 -8.04 3.51 -9.35
N ILE A 20 -8.30 4.79 -9.57
CA ILE A 20 -9.54 5.27 -10.19
C ILE A 20 -9.68 4.92 -11.68
N GLN A 21 -8.59 4.54 -12.36
CA GLN A 21 -8.56 4.14 -13.77
C GLN A 21 -8.46 2.62 -13.97
N GLY A 22 -8.67 1.82 -12.92
CA GLY A 22 -8.60 0.36 -13.00
C GLY A 22 -7.18 -0.22 -12.91
N TRP A 23 -7.01 -1.43 -13.43
CA TRP A 23 -5.77 -2.22 -13.43
C TRP A 23 -4.73 -1.76 -14.46
N GLY A 24 -5.15 -0.98 -15.46
CA GLY A 24 -4.34 -0.65 -16.64
C GLY A 24 -4.75 -1.47 -17.85
N LYS A 25 -3.91 -1.51 -18.88
CA LYS A 25 -4.13 -2.38 -20.05
C LYS A 25 -3.46 -3.73 -19.82
N PRO A 26 -4.10 -4.86 -20.17
CA PRO A 26 -3.49 -6.18 -20.01
C PRO A 26 -2.14 -6.31 -20.72
N ASP A 27 -2.01 -5.80 -21.96
CA ASP A 27 -0.75 -5.83 -22.72
C ASP A 27 0.39 -5.09 -22.00
N ASP A 28 0.09 -3.97 -21.36
CA ASP A 28 1.05 -3.20 -20.59
C ASP A 28 1.48 -3.98 -19.33
N LEU A 29 0.55 -4.65 -18.64
CA LEU A 29 0.89 -5.52 -17.51
C LEU A 29 1.77 -6.70 -17.94
N ARG A 30 1.50 -7.36 -19.08
CA ARG A 30 2.36 -8.44 -19.59
C ARG A 30 3.78 -7.95 -19.80
N ARG A 31 3.94 -6.83 -20.51
CA ARG A 31 5.24 -6.20 -20.77
C ARG A 31 5.98 -5.84 -19.48
N ILE A 32 5.25 -5.29 -18.50
CA ILE A 32 5.81 -4.93 -17.19
C ILE A 32 6.28 -6.17 -16.43
N PHE A 33 5.51 -7.26 -16.39
CA PHE A 33 5.88 -8.48 -15.66
C PHE A 33 7.05 -9.20 -16.31
N GLU A 34 7.09 -9.28 -17.64
CA GLU A 34 8.25 -9.81 -18.37
C GLU A 34 9.51 -8.99 -18.08
N PHE A 35 9.38 -7.66 -18.12
CA PHE A 35 10.48 -6.76 -17.84
C PHE A 35 10.94 -6.83 -16.37
N ARG A 36 10.00 -6.98 -15.43
CA ARG A 36 10.25 -7.16 -13.98
C ARG A 36 11.26 -8.27 -13.73
N LYS A 37 11.14 -9.41 -14.44
CA LYS A 37 12.06 -10.54 -14.31
C LYS A 37 13.49 -10.18 -14.74
N THR A 38 13.63 -9.29 -15.72
CA THR A 38 14.93 -8.78 -16.18
C THR A 38 15.51 -7.79 -15.18
N ILE A 39 14.74 -6.79 -14.76
CA ILE A 39 15.21 -5.75 -13.84
C ILE A 39 15.37 -6.24 -12.40
N GLY A 40 14.70 -7.32 -11.99
CA GLY A 40 14.84 -7.92 -10.66
C GLY A 40 16.10 -8.75 -10.50
N ASN A 41 16.74 -9.11 -11.61
CA ASN A 41 18.02 -9.81 -11.63
C ASN A 41 19.16 -8.80 -11.78
N ARG A 42 19.99 -8.65 -10.74
CA ARG A 42 21.10 -7.69 -10.72
C ARG A 42 22.09 -7.89 -11.87
N GLU A 43 22.40 -9.13 -12.26
CA GLU A 43 23.37 -9.38 -13.34
C GLU A 43 22.88 -8.87 -14.70
N SER A 44 21.58 -8.93 -14.92
CA SER A 44 20.91 -8.37 -16.10
C SER A 44 20.77 -6.86 -15.95
N CYS A 45 20.19 -6.40 -14.83
CA CYS A 45 19.88 -4.99 -14.58
C CYS A 45 21.11 -4.07 -14.61
N GLN A 46 22.26 -4.50 -14.05
CA GLN A 46 23.47 -3.68 -14.01
C GLN A 46 24.05 -3.33 -15.41
N ARG A 47 23.64 -4.05 -16.46
CA ARG A 47 24.08 -3.83 -17.85
C ARG A 47 23.12 -2.92 -18.63
N MET A 48 21.98 -2.56 -18.04
CA MET A 48 20.92 -1.81 -18.72
C MET A 48 21.12 -0.31 -18.71
N VAL A 49 22.03 0.19 -17.86
CA VAL A 49 22.34 1.62 -17.78
C VAL A 49 23.83 1.79 -17.98
N PRO A 50 24.28 2.39 -19.10
CA PRO A 50 25.66 2.76 -19.33
C PRO A 50 26.24 3.60 -18.17
N LYS A 51 27.53 3.43 -17.88
CA LYS A 51 28.21 4.19 -16.83
C LYS A 51 28.30 5.67 -17.14
N ASP A 52 28.30 6.03 -18.42
CA ASP A 52 28.38 7.39 -18.97
C ASP A 52 26.99 7.91 -19.40
N TYR A 53 25.91 7.39 -18.80
CA TYR A 53 24.55 7.80 -19.15
C TYR A 53 24.39 9.33 -19.07
N PRO A 54 23.81 9.98 -20.10
CA PRO A 54 23.80 11.42 -20.20
C PRO A 54 22.92 12.05 -19.13
N ILE A 55 23.54 12.84 -18.24
CA ILE A 55 22.86 13.65 -17.23
C ILE A 55 23.18 15.12 -17.46
N LEU A 56 22.14 15.95 -17.53
CA LEU A 56 22.25 17.38 -17.81
C LEU A 56 21.95 18.18 -16.54
N ILE A 57 22.77 19.21 -16.30
CA ILE A 57 22.53 20.20 -15.24
C ILE A 57 21.93 21.45 -15.88
N ASP A 58 20.69 21.75 -15.52
CA ASP A 58 19.93 22.88 -16.04
C ASP A 58 20.29 24.18 -15.36
N LYS A 59 20.45 24.12 -14.05
CA LYS A 59 20.60 25.32 -13.22
C LYS A 59 21.43 25.02 -11.99
N VAL A 60 22.32 25.94 -11.68
CA VAL A 60 23.11 25.95 -10.46
C VAL A 60 22.78 27.22 -9.67
N GLU A 61 22.46 27.05 -8.39
CA GLU A 61 22.16 28.13 -7.46
C GLU A 61 23.07 28.00 -6.24
N GLU A 62 23.74 29.09 -5.87
CA GLU A 62 24.45 29.18 -4.61
C GLU A 62 23.55 29.85 -3.57
N GLN A 63 23.36 29.19 -2.43
CA GLN A 63 22.69 29.75 -1.25
C GLN A 63 23.71 29.98 -0.15
N ALA A 64 23.30 30.57 0.98
CA ALA A 64 24.22 30.86 2.09
C ALA A 64 24.94 29.59 2.61
N ASP A 65 24.20 28.49 2.75
CA ASP A 65 24.61 27.24 3.42
C ASP A 65 24.92 26.07 2.46
N CYS A 66 24.48 26.15 1.21
CA CYS A 66 24.61 25.03 0.26
C CYS A 66 24.65 25.50 -1.20
N LYS A 67 25.04 24.59 -2.08
CA LYS A 67 24.90 24.71 -3.54
C LYS A 67 23.81 23.75 -4.00
N ILE A 68 22.90 24.26 -4.83
CA ILE A 68 21.76 23.51 -5.36
C ILE A 68 21.90 23.41 -6.88
N MET A 69 21.80 22.20 -7.41
CA MET A 69 21.84 21.91 -8.84
C MET A 69 20.53 21.25 -9.22
N ASN A 70 19.84 21.79 -10.22
CA ASN A 70 18.69 21.13 -10.83
C ASN A 70 19.16 20.51 -12.14
N GLY A 71 18.78 19.26 -12.37
CA GLY A 71 19.17 18.55 -13.58
C GLY A 71 18.09 17.62 -14.07
N HIS A 72 18.30 17.10 -15.27
CA HIS A 72 17.40 16.14 -15.90
C HIS A 72 18.14 15.16 -16.79
N PHE A 73 17.45 14.09 -17.15
CA PHE A 73 17.89 13.08 -18.11
C PHE A 73 16.66 12.34 -18.64
N ILE A 74 16.82 11.61 -19.74
CA ILE A 74 15.77 10.72 -20.24
C ILE A 74 15.78 9.46 -19.38
N SER A 75 14.63 9.03 -18.87
CA SER A 75 14.51 7.81 -18.08
C SER A 75 14.93 6.60 -18.91
N PRO A 76 15.90 5.78 -18.47
CA PRO A 76 16.34 4.62 -19.25
C PRO A 76 15.19 3.62 -19.51
N MET A 77 14.15 3.63 -18.67
CA MET A 77 12.95 2.82 -18.83
C MET A 77 12.26 3.05 -20.19
N ASP A 78 12.27 4.27 -20.71
CA ASP A 78 11.62 4.60 -21.98
C ASP A 78 12.31 3.92 -23.19
N HIS A 79 13.61 3.63 -23.07
CA HIS A 79 14.34 2.88 -24.10
C HIS A 79 13.93 1.40 -24.16
N TYR A 80 13.55 0.81 -23.02
CA TYR A 80 13.23 -0.61 -22.92
C TYR A 80 11.75 -0.90 -23.06
N LEU A 81 10.89 -0.02 -22.56
CA LEU A 81 9.44 -0.14 -22.61
C LEU A 81 8.81 1.14 -23.19
N PRO A 82 9.05 1.45 -24.48
CA PRO A 82 8.53 2.66 -25.09
C PRO A 82 6.99 2.70 -25.00
N GLY A 83 6.47 3.89 -24.66
CA GLY A 83 5.03 4.14 -24.53
C GLY A 83 4.38 3.60 -23.25
N ILE A 84 5.13 2.97 -22.35
CA ILE A 84 4.60 2.54 -21.04
C ILE A 84 4.51 3.70 -20.05
N MET A 85 5.45 4.64 -20.17
CA MET A 85 5.53 5.82 -19.30
C MET A 85 4.65 6.94 -19.84
N PRO A 86 3.97 7.71 -18.97
CA PRO A 86 3.41 8.99 -19.37
C PRO A 86 4.50 9.91 -19.96
N SER A 87 4.19 10.60 -21.04
CA SER A 87 5.15 11.45 -21.77
C SER A 87 5.85 12.49 -20.90
N GLU A 88 5.14 13.02 -19.91
CA GLU A 88 5.58 14.02 -18.95
C GLU A 88 6.67 13.49 -18.00
N THR A 89 6.83 12.18 -17.95
CA THR A 89 7.67 11.46 -16.99
C THR A 89 8.88 10.81 -17.64
N VAL A 90 8.92 10.75 -18.97
CA VAL A 90 10.07 10.32 -19.77
C VAL A 90 11.30 11.16 -19.44
N THR A 91 11.12 12.46 -19.21
CA THR A 91 12.20 13.31 -18.69
C THR A 91 12.24 13.27 -17.16
N ALA A 92 13.17 12.49 -16.62
CA ALA A 92 13.44 12.41 -15.19
C ALA A 92 14.16 13.67 -14.71
N ARG A 93 13.65 14.30 -13.63
CA ARG A 93 14.21 15.54 -13.06
C ARG A 93 14.69 15.36 -11.63
N PHE A 94 15.85 15.89 -11.28
CA PHE A 94 16.38 15.80 -9.92
C PHE A 94 16.85 17.14 -9.40
N GLN A 95 16.96 17.20 -8.08
CA GLN A 95 17.63 18.30 -7.39
C GLN A 95 18.75 17.74 -6.53
N PHE A 96 19.94 18.25 -6.72
CA PHE A 96 21.14 17.84 -6.01
C PHE A 96 21.64 19.00 -5.14
N ILE A 97 21.82 18.74 -3.84
CA ILE A 97 22.11 19.73 -2.83
C ILE A 97 23.39 19.30 -2.12
N ILE A 98 24.41 20.14 -2.13
CA ILE A 98 25.72 19.81 -1.55
C ILE A 98 26.19 20.92 -0.62
N PRO A 99 27.03 20.61 0.39
CA PRO A 99 27.68 21.63 1.18
C PRO A 99 28.62 22.47 0.30
N LYS A 100 28.91 23.71 0.73
CA LYS A 100 29.96 24.53 0.11
C LYS A 100 31.35 23.97 0.39
N GLU A 101 31.53 23.40 1.58
CA GLU A 101 32.79 22.83 2.04
C GLU A 101 32.54 21.43 2.59
N TRP A 102 33.35 20.47 2.18
CA TRP A 102 33.26 19.09 2.65
C TRP A 102 34.05 18.94 3.96
N LYS A 103 33.47 18.25 4.94
CA LYS A 103 34.12 18.03 6.25
C LYS A 103 35.34 17.10 6.18
N SER A 104 35.56 16.43 5.04
CA SER A 104 36.66 15.50 4.83
C SER A 104 37.09 15.47 3.36
N LYS A 105 38.11 14.68 3.03
CA LYS A 105 38.50 14.39 1.63
C LYS A 105 37.41 13.68 0.82
N TYR A 106 36.44 13.07 1.49
CA TYR A 106 35.30 12.40 0.86
C TYR A 106 34.15 13.38 0.63
N ARG A 107 33.35 13.07 -0.38
CA ARG A 107 32.18 13.87 -0.79
C ARG A 107 30.92 13.00 -0.70
N PRO A 108 30.50 12.62 0.53
CA PRO A 108 29.42 11.66 0.71
C PRO A 108 28.08 12.20 0.22
N VAL A 109 27.28 11.35 -0.42
CA VAL A 109 25.96 11.72 -0.96
C VAL A 109 24.93 10.64 -0.65
N CYS A 110 23.76 11.06 -0.17
CA CYS A 110 22.60 10.20 -0.01
C CYS A 110 21.54 10.51 -1.08
N VAL A 111 21.08 9.49 -1.81
CA VAL A 111 19.97 9.62 -2.77
C VAL A 111 18.65 9.39 -2.03
N HIS A 112 17.74 10.35 -2.13
CA HIS A 112 16.43 10.31 -1.50
C HIS A 112 15.33 10.10 -2.55
N LEU A 113 14.62 8.98 -2.45
CA LEU A 113 13.44 8.74 -3.28
C LEU A 113 12.15 9.23 -2.58
N ALA A 114 11.26 9.84 -3.35
CA ALA A 114 10.03 10.46 -2.85
C ALA A 114 9.00 9.44 -2.39
N GLY A 115 8.32 9.76 -1.28
CA GLY A 115 7.12 9.05 -0.82
C GLY A 115 5.84 9.54 -1.49
N THR A 116 4.72 8.92 -1.17
CA THR A 116 3.39 9.31 -1.66
C THR A 116 3.06 10.76 -1.27
N GLY A 117 2.62 11.56 -2.24
CA GLY A 117 2.26 12.97 -2.01
C GLY A 117 3.45 13.93 -1.90
N ASP A 118 4.69 13.46 -2.10
CA ASP A 118 5.88 14.31 -2.15
C ASP A 118 6.25 14.68 -3.60
N HIS A 119 5.43 15.54 -4.20
CA HIS A 119 5.54 15.90 -5.62
C HIS A 119 6.64 16.93 -5.93
N PHE A 120 7.23 17.54 -4.91
CA PHE A 120 8.30 18.55 -5.05
C PHE A 120 9.54 18.15 -4.25
N TYR A 121 10.48 19.08 -4.11
CA TYR A 121 11.69 18.88 -3.33
C TYR A 121 11.67 19.57 -1.96
N TRP A 122 10.73 20.48 -1.70
CA TRP A 122 10.80 21.37 -0.53
C TRP A 122 10.88 20.60 0.79
N ARG A 123 10.03 19.58 1.00
CA ARG A 123 10.02 18.80 2.25
C ARG A 123 11.34 18.08 2.47
N ARG A 124 11.80 17.30 1.48
CA ARG A 124 13.09 16.59 1.57
C ARG A 124 14.27 17.55 1.68
N ARG A 125 14.26 18.66 0.95
CA ARG A 125 15.31 19.69 1.03
C ARG A 125 15.40 20.30 2.42
N THR A 126 14.26 20.70 3.00
CA THR A 126 14.23 21.41 4.28
C THR A 126 14.41 20.47 5.47
N LEU A 127 13.79 19.28 5.44
CA LEU A 127 13.72 18.39 6.60
C LEU A 127 14.80 17.29 6.59
N MET A 128 15.41 17.00 5.44
CA MET A 128 16.45 15.98 5.31
C MET A 128 17.78 16.59 4.82
N ALA A 129 17.82 17.12 3.60
CA ALA A 129 19.07 17.52 2.95
C ALA A 129 19.85 18.61 3.70
N ARG A 130 19.18 19.72 4.07
CA ARG A 130 19.83 20.81 4.81
C ARG A 130 20.32 20.37 6.20
N PRO A 131 19.51 19.64 7.00
CA PRO A 131 20.01 19.03 8.23
C PRO A 131 21.22 18.10 8.02
N MET A 132 21.20 17.22 7.02
CA MET A 132 22.31 16.30 6.74
C MET A 132 23.61 17.03 6.36
N ILE A 133 23.51 18.14 5.62
CA ILE A 133 24.63 19.03 5.35
C ILE A 133 25.18 19.61 6.65
N LYS A 134 24.33 20.16 7.51
CA LYS A 134 24.75 20.82 8.76
C LYS A 134 25.35 19.83 9.75
N GLU A 135 24.63 18.74 10.00
CA GLU A 135 24.93 17.73 11.03
C GLU A 135 26.13 16.87 10.59
N ALA A 136 26.13 16.35 9.37
CA ALA A 136 27.11 15.35 8.92
C ALA A 136 27.99 15.77 7.73
N GLY A 137 27.69 16.89 7.05
CA GLY A 137 28.41 17.28 5.83
C GLY A 137 28.12 16.37 4.63
N ILE A 138 26.93 15.76 4.60
CA ILE A 138 26.49 14.83 3.55
C ILE A 138 25.60 15.57 2.56
N GLY A 139 25.89 15.44 1.25
CA GLY A 139 25.04 15.95 0.19
C GLY A 139 23.81 15.07 -0.06
N SER A 140 22.79 15.61 -0.70
CA SER A 140 21.54 14.90 -0.99
C SER A 140 21.11 15.07 -2.43
N LEU A 141 20.78 13.97 -3.10
CA LEU A 141 20.14 13.96 -4.41
C LEU A 141 18.67 13.57 -4.27
N LEU A 142 17.75 14.39 -4.80
CA LEU A 142 16.31 14.26 -4.59
C LEU A 142 15.58 13.90 -5.91
N ARG A 143 14.87 12.76 -5.95
CA ARG A 143 14.02 12.32 -7.09
C ARG A 143 12.53 12.22 -6.73
N SER A 144 11.63 12.75 -7.56
CA SER A 144 10.16 12.71 -7.38
C SER A 144 9.50 11.52 -8.10
N SER A 145 8.27 11.15 -7.69
CA SER A 145 7.50 9.97 -8.12
C SER A 145 6.33 10.25 -9.10
N LEU A 146 5.75 9.19 -9.71
CA LEU A 146 4.67 9.21 -10.73
C LEU A 146 3.24 9.24 -10.14
N ARG A 147 2.19 9.30 -10.99
CA ARG A 147 0.81 9.69 -10.59
C ARG A 147 -0.27 8.57 -10.56
N ASN A 148 -0.17 7.44 -11.27
CA ASN A 148 -1.23 6.41 -11.41
C ASN A 148 -0.87 4.96 -10.94
N VAL A 149 -1.73 3.97 -11.22
CA VAL A 149 -1.69 2.56 -10.72
C VAL A 149 -0.69 1.67 -11.44
N SER A 150 -0.83 1.59 -12.76
CA SER A 150 0.20 1.07 -13.67
C SER A 150 1.48 1.87 -13.47
N ASP A 151 1.35 3.16 -13.17
CA ASP A 151 2.49 3.99 -12.82
C ASP A 151 3.17 3.51 -11.54
N LEU A 152 2.57 2.72 -10.64
CA LEU A 152 3.29 2.19 -9.49
C LEU A 152 4.39 1.22 -9.93
N PHE A 153 4.08 0.32 -10.86
CA PHE A 153 5.04 -0.67 -11.36
C PHE A 153 6.01 -0.05 -12.36
N VAL A 154 5.49 0.79 -13.25
CA VAL A 154 6.32 1.57 -14.17
C VAL A 154 7.25 2.51 -13.40
N MET A 155 6.79 3.14 -12.33
CA MET A 155 7.63 3.94 -11.43
C MET A 155 8.67 3.08 -10.73
N GLY A 156 8.30 1.89 -10.25
CA GLY A 156 9.26 0.96 -9.65
C GLY A 156 10.41 0.66 -10.61
N GLY A 157 10.09 0.20 -11.82
CA GLY A 157 11.10 -0.09 -12.85
C GLY A 157 11.90 1.15 -13.27
N ALA A 158 11.23 2.27 -13.48
CA ALA A 158 11.89 3.54 -13.81
C ALA A 158 12.86 3.98 -12.72
N LEU A 159 12.44 3.98 -11.45
CA LEU A 159 13.29 4.41 -10.34
C LEU A 159 14.48 3.48 -10.10
N VAL A 160 14.36 2.18 -10.40
CA VAL A 160 15.52 1.26 -10.37
C VAL A 160 16.58 1.72 -11.38
N LEU A 161 16.20 1.90 -12.65
CA LEU A 161 17.13 2.26 -13.72
C LEU A 161 17.63 3.71 -13.59
N GLU A 162 16.76 4.63 -13.24
CA GLU A 162 17.10 6.03 -13.00
C GLU A 162 18.04 6.19 -11.81
N SER A 163 17.86 5.41 -10.74
CA SER A 163 18.80 5.41 -9.62
C SER A 163 20.18 4.91 -10.05
N ALA A 164 20.24 3.87 -10.90
CA ALA A 164 21.52 3.41 -11.46
C ALA A 164 22.22 4.51 -12.28
N ALA A 165 21.47 5.24 -13.13
CA ALA A 165 22.02 6.37 -13.90
C ALA A 165 22.58 7.46 -12.98
N LEU A 166 21.84 7.83 -11.94
CA LEU A 166 22.25 8.86 -10.97
C LEU A 166 23.44 8.43 -10.12
N LEU A 167 23.49 7.16 -9.71
CA LEU A 167 24.62 6.62 -8.96
C LEU A 167 25.89 6.58 -9.82
N HIS A 168 25.79 6.16 -11.09
CA HIS A 168 26.92 6.24 -12.04
C HIS A 168 27.41 7.66 -12.24
N TRP A 169 26.49 8.61 -12.45
CA TRP A 169 26.84 10.02 -12.58
C TRP A 169 27.52 10.56 -11.32
N LEU A 170 27.00 10.25 -10.13
CA LEU A 170 27.62 10.66 -8.86
C LEU A 170 29.03 10.09 -8.72
N GLU A 171 29.26 8.81 -9.05
CA GLU A 171 30.60 8.22 -9.01
C GLU A 171 31.57 8.88 -9.99
N ASN A 172 31.12 9.14 -11.23
CA ASN A 172 31.95 9.78 -12.26
C ASN A 172 32.34 11.22 -11.90
N GLU A 173 31.44 11.95 -11.22
CA GLU A 173 31.69 13.30 -10.71
C GLU A 173 32.52 13.30 -9.41
N GLY A 174 32.98 12.13 -8.95
CA GLY A 174 33.84 11.97 -7.78
C GLY A 174 33.12 12.16 -6.45
N TYR A 175 31.83 11.85 -6.37
CA TYR A 175 31.07 11.78 -5.12
C TYR A 175 31.17 10.38 -4.51
N GLY A 176 31.33 10.32 -3.19
CA GLY A 176 31.49 9.06 -2.48
C GLY A 176 31.94 9.27 -1.03
N PRO A 177 31.57 8.35 -0.11
CA PRO A 177 30.70 7.18 -0.32
C PRO A 177 29.24 7.57 -0.63
N LEU A 178 28.53 6.69 -1.36
CA LEU A 178 27.13 6.89 -1.74
C LEU A 178 26.21 6.09 -0.82
N ALA A 179 24.99 6.57 -0.59
CA ALA A 179 23.94 5.88 0.16
C ALA A 179 22.57 6.12 -0.47
N MET A 180 21.56 5.33 -0.11
CA MET A 180 20.17 5.55 -0.51
C MET A 180 19.22 5.56 0.69
N THR A 181 18.16 6.35 0.59
CA THR A 181 17.08 6.40 1.57
C THR A 181 15.77 6.82 0.92
N GLY A 182 14.69 6.65 1.67
CA GLY A 182 13.39 7.18 1.35
C GLY A 182 12.43 6.88 2.48
N ILE A 183 11.30 7.59 2.51
CA ILE A 183 10.28 7.39 3.53
C ILE A 183 9.01 6.85 2.87
N SER A 184 8.35 5.89 3.50
CA SER A 184 7.12 5.26 2.99
C SER A 184 7.37 4.60 1.63
N MET A 185 6.54 4.91 0.63
CA MET A 185 6.77 4.48 -0.75
C MET A 185 8.20 4.74 -1.24
N GLY A 186 8.83 5.86 -0.85
CA GLY A 186 10.21 6.17 -1.24
C GLY A 186 11.23 5.21 -0.64
N GLY A 187 11.02 4.75 0.59
CA GLY A 187 11.90 3.76 1.23
C GLY A 187 11.79 2.39 0.56
N HIS A 188 10.58 2.03 0.13
CA HIS A 188 10.35 0.82 -0.66
C HIS A 188 10.99 0.93 -2.05
N MET A 189 10.87 2.07 -2.74
CA MET A 189 11.54 2.27 -4.04
C MET A 189 13.07 2.25 -3.89
N ALA A 190 13.62 2.81 -2.81
CA ALA A 190 15.06 2.78 -2.56
C ALA A 190 15.55 1.35 -2.31
N SER A 191 14.69 0.53 -1.69
CA SER A 191 14.92 -0.89 -1.51
C SER A 191 15.03 -1.63 -2.84
N LEU A 192 14.11 -1.40 -3.78
CA LEU A 192 14.15 -1.97 -5.13
C LEU A 192 15.33 -1.47 -5.97
N ALA A 193 15.77 -0.23 -5.78
CA ALA A 193 16.93 0.30 -6.48
C ALA A 193 18.24 -0.37 -6.01
N VAL A 194 18.41 -0.52 -4.69
CA VAL A 194 19.63 -1.07 -4.08
C VAL A 194 19.80 -2.57 -4.35
N THR A 195 18.72 -3.35 -4.44
CA THR A 195 18.80 -4.79 -4.81
C THR A 195 19.49 -5.01 -6.15
N ASN A 196 19.38 -4.04 -7.06
CA ASN A 196 19.90 -4.09 -8.42
C ASN A 196 21.21 -3.34 -8.63
N TRP A 197 21.72 -2.65 -7.61
CA TRP A 197 23.02 -2.00 -7.68
C TRP A 197 24.16 -3.02 -7.52
N SER A 198 25.22 -2.86 -8.31
CA SER A 198 26.30 -3.85 -8.42
C SER A 198 27.40 -3.71 -7.37
N LYS A 199 27.32 -2.71 -6.50
CA LYS A 199 28.31 -2.44 -5.43
C LYS A 199 27.64 -2.41 -4.06
N PRO A 200 28.40 -2.66 -2.97
CA PRO A 200 27.90 -2.40 -1.61
C PRO A 200 27.48 -0.94 -1.46
N ILE A 201 26.27 -0.70 -0.94
CA ILE A 201 25.72 0.63 -0.73
C ILE A 201 24.86 0.65 0.54
N PRO A 202 25.10 1.58 1.48
CA PRO A 202 24.21 1.78 2.62
C PRO A 202 22.79 2.16 2.19
N LEU A 203 21.82 1.52 2.82
CA LEU A 203 20.39 1.76 2.59
C LEU A 203 19.69 1.99 3.93
N VAL A 204 18.95 3.10 4.03
CA VAL A 204 18.09 3.40 5.18
C VAL A 204 16.65 3.58 4.70
N PRO A 205 15.88 2.49 4.51
CA PRO A 205 14.49 2.57 4.08
C PRO A 205 13.61 2.80 5.32
N CYS A 206 12.93 3.94 5.34
CA CYS A 206 12.15 4.40 6.49
C CYS A 206 10.67 4.18 6.25
N LEU A 207 9.97 3.64 7.26
CA LEU A 207 8.55 3.37 7.25
C LEU A 207 8.13 2.61 5.98
N SER A 208 8.86 1.58 5.57
CA SER A 208 8.62 0.82 4.33
C SER A 208 8.97 -0.64 4.50
N TRP A 209 8.17 -1.58 4.01
CA TRP A 209 8.41 -3.01 4.22
C TRP A 209 8.70 -3.78 2.93
N SER A 210 8.66 -5.11 3.00
CA SER A 210 9.06 -6.02 1.93
C SER A 210 8.12 -6.04 0.73
N THR A 211 6.85 -5.61 0.85
CA THR A 211 5.88 -5.59 -0.27
C THR A 211 4.83 -4.49 -0.06
N ALA A 212 4.27 -3.98 -1.17
CA ALA A 212 3.13 -3.07 -1.16
C ALA A 212 1.77 -3.80 -1.06
N SER A 213 1.73 -5.13 -1.17
CA SER A 213 0.50 -5.91 -1.15
C SER A 213 -0.36 -5.62 0.09
N GLY A 214 0.24 -5.68 1.29
CA GLY A 214 -0.46 -5.36 2.54
C GLY A 214 -0.99 -3.93 2.59
N VAL A 215 -0.28 -2.97 1.98
CA VAL A 215 -0.65 -1.54 1.96
C VAL A 215 -2.02 -1.34 1.31
N PHE A 216 -2.26 -2.00 0.18
CA PHE A 216 -3.49 -1.83 -0.61
C PHE A 216 -4.58 -2.84 -0.27
N THR A 217 -4.26 -3.96 0.36
CA THR A 217 -5.26 -5.00 0.70
C THR A 217 -5.76 -4.93 2.14
N THR A 218 -4.89 -4.63 3.10
CA THR A 218 -5.22 -4.71 4.54
C THR A 218 -4.88 -3.45 5.33
N GLY A 219 -3.96 -2.61 4.85
CA GLY A 219 -3.58 -1.36 5.48
C GLY A 219 -4.65 -0.27 5.34
N VAL A 220 -4.48 0.86 6.01
CA VAL A 220 -5.48 1.96 5.95
C VAL A 220 -5.68 2.51 4.53
N LEU A 221 -4.71 2.33 3.63
CA LEU A 221 -4.84 2.69 2.22
C LEU A 221 -5.78 1.77 1.43
N SER A 222 -6.10 0.56 1.90
CA SER A 222 -7.08 -0.32 1.25
C SER A 222 -8.46 0.32 1.13
N ARG A 223 -8.82 1.18 2.08
CA ARG A 223 -10.07 1.96 2.09
C ARG A 223 -10.10 3.08 1.04
N ALA A 224 -8.94 3.43 0.47
CA ALA A 224 -8.82 4.41 -0.61
C ALA A 224 -9.01 3.78 -1.99
N VAL A 225 -8.79 2.47 -2.09
CA VAL A 225 -8.80 1.75 -3.37
C VAL A 225 -10.21 1.74 -3.94
N ASN A 226 -10.33 2.06 -5.23
CA ASN A 226 -11.59 2.00 -5.96
C ASN A 226 -11.96 0.55 -6.33
N TRP A 227 -12.25 -0.29 -5.35
CA TRP A 227 -12.57 -1.72 -5.53
C TRP A 227 -13.68 -1.97 -6.53
N ARG A 228 -14.70 -1.11 -6.55
CA ARG A 228 -15.80 -1.21 -7.52
C ARG A 228 -15.33 -1.18 -8.98
N GLU A 229 -14.35 -0.33 -9.30
CA GLU A 229 -13.82 -0.26 -10.67
C GLU A 229 -12.94 -1.46 -10.97
N LEU A 230 -12.11 -1.87 -10.01
CA LEU A 230 -11.21 -3.02 -10.14
C LEU A 230 -11.97 -4.34 -10.31
N GLU A 231 -13.01 -4.58 -9.51
CA GLU A 231 -13.89 -5.75 -9.60
C GLU A 231 -14.65 -5.77 -10.93
N LYS A 232 -15.18 -4.61 -11.35
CA LYS A 232 -15.87 -4.48 -12.64
C LYS A 232 -14.94 -4.84 -13.78
N GLN A 233 -13.72 -4.30 -13.80
CA GLN A 233 -12.77 -4.56 -14.86
C GLN A 233 -12.32 -6.03 -14.86
N TYR A 234 -11.98 -6.58 -13.69
CA TYR A 234 -11.61 -7.99 -13.53
C TYR A 234 -12.72 -8.93 -14.05
N ALA A 235 -13.98 -8.64 -13.73
CA ALA A 235 -15.12 -9.47 -14.19
C ALA A 235 -15.45 -9.33 -15.68
N THR A 236 -15.06 -8.22 -16.32
CA THR A 236 -15.44 -7.93 -17.72
C THR A 236 -14.35 -8.38 -18.70
N GLU A 237 -13.09 -8.36 -18.28
CA GLU A 237 -11.94 -8.70 -19.11
C GLU A 237 -11.32 -10.04 -18.67
N ALA A 238 -11.75 -11.14 -19.31
CA ALA A 238 -11.31 -12.50 -18.97
C ALA A 238 -9.77 -12.68 -19.01
N VAL A 239 -9.06 -11.85 -19.78
CA VAL A 239 -7.59 -11.85 -19.88
C VAL A 239 -6.91 -11.75 -18.50
N TYR A 240 -7.49 -11.03 -17.53
CA TYR A 240 -6.89 -10.94 -16.20
C TYR A 240 -6.87 -12.28 -15.47
N GLU A 241 -7.99 -13.00 -15.49
CA GLU A 241 -8.14 -14.30 -14.84
C GLU A 241 -7.41 -15.41 -15.61
N GLU A 242 -7.57 -15.43 -16.93
CA GLU A 242 -7.11 -16.54 -17.77
C GLU A 242 -5.62 -16.49 -18.08
N GLU A 243 -5.05 -15.28 -18.22
CA GLU A 243 -3.67 -15.07 -18.66
C GLU A 243 -2.81 -14.41 -17.59
N ILE A 244 -3.18 -13.21 -17.12
CA ILE A 244 -2.32 -12.37 -16.28
C ILE A 244 -2.04 -13.05 -14.93
N VAL A 245 -3.06 -13.67 -14.32
CA VAL A 245 -2.93 -14.47 -13.09
C VAL A 245 -1.85 -15.55 -13.20
N ARG A 246 -1.66 -16.16 -14.38
CA ARG A 246 -0.68 -17.25 -14.58
C ARG A 246 0.76 -16.75 -14.67
N MET A 247 0.97 -15.45 -14.86
CA MET A 247 2.30 -14.84 -14.93
C MET A 247 2.86 -14.49 -13.54
N LEU A 248 2.01 -14.45 -12.50
CA LEU A 248 2.34 -13.97 -11.17
C LEU A 248 3.20 -15.00 -10.41
N GLU A 249 4.37 -14.57 -9.94
CA GLU A 249 5.23 -15.35 -9.06
C GLU A 249 4.98 -14.95 -7.59
N TYR A 250 4.44 -15.88 -6.80
CA TYR A 250 4.10 -15.62 -5.40
C TYR A 250 5.25 -16.00 -4.45
N CYS A 251 5.75 -15.02 -3.69
CA CYS A 251 6.87 -15.18 -2.76
C CYS A 251 6.46 -15.41 -1.29
N GLY A 252 5.16 -15.49 -0.99
CA GLY A 252 4.63 -15.74 0.36
C GLY A 252 4.28 -17.21 0.61
N THR A 253 4.18 -17.61 1.88
CA THR A 253 3.71 -18.94 2.28
C THR A 253 2.32 -19.25 1.73
N ASP A 254 2.22 -20.27 0.88
CA ASP A 254 1.10 -21.15 0.48
C ASP A 254 -0.34 -20.62 0.29
N SER A 255 -0.64 -19.35 0.47
CA SER A 255 -2.03 -18.87 0.44
C SER A 255 -2.62 -18.77 -0.97
N PHE A 256 -1.78 -18.52 -1.98
CA PHE A 256 -2.22 -18.40 -3.37
C PHE A 256 -2.37 -19.76 -4.05
N ASN A 257 -1.45 -20.70 -3.79
CA ASN A 257 -1.63 -22.10 -4.20
C ASN A 257 -2.84 -22.72 -3.50
N MET A 258 -3.06 -22.44 -2.21
CA MET A 258 -4.31 -22.83 -1.54
C MET A 258 -5.53 -22.18 -2.15
N GLY A 259 -5.46 -20.93 -2.64
CA GLY A 259 -6.56 -20.27 -3.35
C GLY A 259 -6.86 -20.91 -4.70
N GLN A 260 -5.84 -21.22 -5.50
CA GLN A 260 -6.00 -21.88 -6.79
C GLN A 260 -6.41 -23.35 -6.66
N GLU A 261 -5.87 -24.09 -5.68
CA GLU A 261 -6.32 -25.45 -5.36
C GLU A 261 -7.73 -25.43 -4.77
N PHE A 262 -8.09 -24.44 -3.94
CA PHE A 262 -9.44 -24.29 -3.42
C PHE A 262 -10.44 -24.00 -4.54
N VAL A 263 -10.14 -23.11 -5.48
CA VAL A 263 -11.00 -22.82 -6.64
C VAL A 263 -11.10 -24.04 -7.58
N LYS A 264 -10.00 -24.77 -7.79
CA LYS A 264 -9.99 -26.01 -8.61
C LYS A 264 -10.71 -27.20 -7.94
N ASN A 265 -10.73 -27.27 -6.60
CA ASN A 265 -11.22 -28.44 -5.85
C ASN A 265 -12.53 -28.21 -5.06
N SER A 266 -13.19 -27.04 -5.16
CA SER A 266 -14.40 -26.70 -4.36
C SER A 266 -15.77 -26.87 -5.03
N PRO A 267 -16.11 -27.96 -5.75
CA PRO A 267 -17.53 -28.29 -5.92
C PRO A 267 -18.17 -28.86 -4.64
N SER A 268 -17.39 -29.40 -3.68
CA SER A 268 -17.92 -30.32 -2.66
C SER A 268 -17.59 -30.04 -1.19
N SER A 269 -16.90 -28.95 -0.84
CA SER A 269 -16.51 -28.64 0.55
C SER A 269 -17.28 -27.48 1.20
N LEU A 270 -18.19 -26.83 0.48
CA LEU A 270 -18.93 -25.64 0.93
C LEU A 270 -20.20 -25.93 1.77
N ASP A 271 -20.62 -27.19 1.89
CA ASP A 271 -21.79 -27.54 2.71
C ASP A 271 -21.49 -27.58 4.22
N ASN A 272 -20.21 -27.69 4.62
CA ASN A 272 -19.83 -27.87 6.03
C ASN A 272 -19.37 -26.58 6.76
N LEU A 273 -19.33 -25.43 6.09
CA LEU A 273 -18.90 -24.15 6.69
C LEU A 273 -20.05 -23.18 7.02
N GLN A 274 -21.31 -23.61 6.87
CA GLN A 274 -22.49 -22.77 7.15
C GLN A 274 -22.76 -22.51 8.65
N HIS A 275 -21.88 -22.92 9.56
CA HIS A 275 -22.11 -22.83 11.01
C HIS A 275 -21.04 -22.09 11.84
N ILE A 276 -20.11 -21.37 11.21
CA ILE A 276 -19.22 -20.47 11.97
C ILE A 276 -19.71 -19.04 11.81
N ASP A 277 -20.60 -18.65 12.73
CA ASP A 277 -21.08 -17.28 12.90
C ASP A 277 -19.97 -16.45 13.59
N LEU A 278 -19.31 -15.58 12.82
CA LEU A 278 -18.17 -14.76 13.27
C LEU A 278 -18.60 -13.45 13.97
N ASP A 279 -19.90 -13.23 14.17
CA ASP A 279 -20.44 -12.01 14.81
C ASP A 279 -20.72 -12.14 16.32
N ALA A 280 -20.57 -13.34 16.92
CA ALA A 280 -20.84 -13.55 18.35
C ALA A 280 -19.67 -13.20 19.30
N ASP A 281 -18.42 -13.23 18.83
CA ASP A 281 -17.24 -13.13 19.70
C ASP A 281 -16.71 -11.69 19.94
N ILE A 282 -17.43 -10.66 19.48
CA ILE A 282 -17.05 -9.25 19.71
C ILE A 282 -17.85 -8.59 20.88
N GLN A 283 -18.85 -9.27 21.45
CA GLN A 283 -19.64 -8.70 22.56
C GLN A 283 -19.21 -9.14 23.97
N ASP A 284 -18.26 -10.07 24.14
CA ASP A 284 -17.96 -10.67 25.45
C ASP A 284 -16.64 -10.19 26.12
N LEU A 285 -16.34 -8.90 26.01
CA LEU A 285 -15.31 -8.23 26.83
C LEU A 285 -15.93 -7.17 27.75
N ASN A 286 -16.91 -7.56 28.55
CA ASN A 286 -17.31 -6.78 29.73
C ASN A 286 -16.38 -7.11 30.90
N VAL A 287 -15.40 -6.24 31.12
CA VAL A 287 -14.47 -6.28 32.24
C VAL A 287 -15.24 -6.19 33.57
N LYS A 288 -15.16 -7.27 34.35
CA LYS A 288 -15.57 -7.34 35.77
C LYS A 288 -14.86 -6.25 36.57
N ARG A 289 -15.61 -5.32 37.19
CA ARG A 289 -15.12 -4.48 38.30
C ARG A 289 -15.30 -5.24 39.62
N PRO A 290 -14.31 -5.27 40.54
CA PRO A 290 -14.50 -5.86 41.85
C PRO A 290 -15.32 -4.93 42.75
N GLY A 291 -16.18 -5.54 43.57
CA GLY A 291 -17.18 -4.86 44.38
C GLY A 291 -16.64 -4.09 45.58
N ILE A 292 -17.40 -3.07 45.98
CA ILE A 292 -17.35 -2.44 47.30
C ILE A 292 -18.77 -2.42 47.86
N ARG A 293 -18.86 -2.75 49.16
CA ARG A 293 -20.04 -3.07 49.95
C ARG A 293 -20.92 -1.85 50.29
N THR A 294 -22.23 -2.10 50.22
CA THR A 294 -23.38 -1.63 51.01
C THR A 294 -23.24 -0.41 51.94
N GLY A 295 -24.17 0.53 51.76
CA GLY A 295 -24.72 1.43 52.79
C GLY A 295 -26.18 1.77 52.44
N ALA A 296 -27.09 1.62 53.40
CA ALA A 296 -28.55 1.64 53.24
C ALA A 296 -29.19 3.03 53.47
N VAL A 297 -30.53 3.07 53.25
CA VAL A 297 -31.54 4.04 53.75
C VAL A 297 -31.61 5.34 52.91
N THR A 298 -32.74 5.86 52.39
CA THR A 298 -34.12 5.98 52.92
C THR A 298 -35.11 6.34 51.79
N GLN A 299 -36.39 6.00 51.99
CA GLN A 299 -37.57 6.47 51.25
C GLN A 299 -37.73 8.00 51.25
N LEU A 300 -38.44 8.54 50.23
CA LEU A 300 -39.55 9.47 50.45
C LEU A 300 -40.41 9.67 49.17
N HIS A 301 -41.73 9.54 49.38
CA HIS A 301 -42.84 9.93 48.51
C HIS A 301 -42.80 11.43 48.12
N ARG A 302 -43.48 11.84 47.03
CA ARG A 302 -44.78 12.57 47.08
C ARG A 302 -45.25 13.16 45.72
N GLU A 303 -46.51 12.83 45.39
CA GLU A 303 -47.58 13.55 44.64
C GLU A 303 -47.34 14.11 43.22
N LYS A 304 -48.08 13.69 42.18
CA LYS A 304 -49.48 14.02 41.76
C LYS A 304 -49.69 15.47 41.30
N ALA A 305 -49.96 15.66 39.99
CA ALA A 305 -51.23 16.17 39.43
C ALA A 305 -51.08 16.40 37.90
N THR A 306 -51.83 15.75 36.99
CA THR A 306 -53.25 15.87 36.54
C THR A 306 -53.42 16.82 35.33
N ILE A 307 -54.34 16.41 34.44
CA ILE A 307 -55.10 17.13 33.38
C ILE A 307 -54.35 17.18 32.04
N GLY A 308 -54.76 16.47 30.98
CA GLY A 308 -56.09 16.40 30.35
C GLY A 308 -56.04 17.26 29.06
N ALA A 309 -56.66 16.98 27.92
CA ALA A 309 -57.57 15.95 27.44
C ALA A 309 -57.67 16.12 25.89
N SER A 310 -58.52 15.31 25.27
CA SER A 310 -59.03 15.36 23.87
C SER A 310 -58.16 14.60 22.86
N ALA A 311 -58.48 13.37 22.42
CA ALA A 311 -59.74 12.76 21.98
C ALA A 311 -60.29 13.34 20.66
N ALA A 312 -60.25 12.51 19.62
CA ALA A 312 -61.35 12.19 18.72
C ALA A 312 -61.01 10.78 18.15
N GLU A 313 -61.67 9.68 18.55
CA GLU A 313 -63.03 9.24 18.13
C GLU A 313 -63.11 9.02 16.60
N VAL A 314 -63.70 7.97 16.00
CA VAL A 314 -64.55 6.82 16.40
C VAL A 314 -64.90 6.11 15.05
N LEU A 315 -64.84 4.78 14.89
CA LEU A 315 -65.95 3.77 14.87
C LEU A 315 -65.33 2.43 14.39
N PHE A 316 -65.41 1.25 15.04
CA PHE A 316 -66.56 0.32 15.24
C PHE A 316 -67.26 -0.07 13.91
N GLN A 317 -67.68 -1.29 13.57
CA GLN A 317 -67.99 -2.57 14.26
C GLN A 317 -68.19 -3.61 13.12
N ASP A 318 -67.65 -4.83 13.20
CA ASP A 318 -68.31 -6.09 13.59
C ASP A 318 -69.57 -6.50 12.77
N ALA A 319 -69.52 -7.66 12.09
CA ALA A 319 -70.54 -8.73 12.15
C ALA A 319 -70.47 -9.78 11.01
N SER A 320 -70.68 -11.02 11.44
CA SER A 320 -71.33 -12.16 10.77
C SER A 320 -70.48 -13.29 10.18
N LYS A 321 -70.68 -14.47 10.78
CA LYS A 321 -70.30 -15.81 10.33
C LYS A 321 -71.24 -16.26 9.21
N THR A 322 -70.70 -16.87 8.15
CA THR A 322 -71.34 -17.96 7.40
C THR A 322 -70.26 -18.86 6.79
N ASN A 323 -70.38 -20.17 7.00
CA ASN A 323 -69.56 -21.21 6.39
C ASN A 323 -70.06 -21.51 4.97
N CYS A 324 -69.17 -21.57 3.97
CA CYS A 324 -69.16 -22.65 2.97
C CYS A 324 -67.83 -22.68 2.17
N SER A 325 -67.16 -23.83 2.24
CA SER A 325 -66.30 -24.49 1.26
C SER A 325 -65.34 -23.67 0.36
N SER A 326 -64.06 -23.80 0.68
CA SER A 326 -62.97 -24.24 -0.21
C SER A 326 -63.01 -23.81 -1.68
N TYR A 327 -62.20 -22.82 -2.03
CA TYR A 327 -61.29 -22.89 -3.17
C TYR A 327 -59.98 -22.20 -2.79
N GLY A 328 -59.03 -23.01 -2.31
CA GLY A 328 -57.64 -22.58 -2.21
C GLY A 328 -57.04 -22.58 -3.60
N ILE A 329 -56.55 -21.42 -4.04
CA ILE A 329 -55.46 -21.23 -5.01
C ILE A 329 -55.06 -19.75 -4.86
N ASN A 330 -53.85 -19.49 -4.33
CA ASN A 330 -52.98 -18.30 -4.55
C ASN A 330 -52.03 -17.94 -3.39
N SER A 331 -51.66 -18.86 -2.48
CA SER A 331 -50.51 -18.63 -1.57
C SER A 331 -49.19 -19.29 -2.04
N VAL A 332 -49.22 -20.12 -3.09
CA VAL A 332 -48.04 -20.84 -3.59
C VAL A 332 -47.23 -20.01 -4.61
N ILE A 333 -47.90 -19.13 -5.36
CA ILE A 333 -47.23 -18.31 -6.40
C ILE A 333 -46.38 -17.20 -5.75
N THR A 334 -46.88 -16.55 -4.69
CA THR A 334 -46.16 -15.47 -3.99
C THR A 334 -44.93 -15.98 -3.24
N ASN A 335 -44.99 -17.18 -2.64
CA ASN A 335 -43.84 -17.81 -1.99
C ASN A 335 -42.77 -18.27 -3.00
N LYS A 336 -43.15 -18.71 -4.20
CA LYS A 336 -42.20 -19.13 -5.24
C LYS A 336 -41.43 -17.94 -5.82
N TYR A 337 -42.09 -16.80 -6.01
CA TYR A 337 -41.41 -15.56 -6.44
C TYR A 337 -40.48 -15.02 -5.34
N LEU A 338 -40.91 -14.98 -4.07
CA LEU A 338 -40.06 -14.56 -2.96
C LEU A 338 -38.87 -15.52 -2.71
N LEU A 339 -39.06 -16.83 -2.84
CA LEU A 339 -37.97 -17.82 -2.74
C LEU A 339 -37.03 -17.78 -3.95
N TYR A 340 -37.53 -17.50 -5.14
CA TYR A 340 -36.70 -17.32 -6.34
C TYR A 340 -35.90 -16.02 -6.25
N GLU A 341 -36.53 -14.92 -5.83
CA GLU A 341 -35.88 -13.62 -5.62
C GLU A 341 -34.85 -13.69 -4.48
N ASN A 342 -35.16 -14.39 -3.37
CA ASN A 342 -34.18 -14.65 -2.31
C ASN A 342 -33.03 -15.57 -2.77
N ASN A 343 -33.30 -16.58 -3.61
CA ASN A 343 -32.24 -17.43 -4.17
C ASN A 343 -31.37 -16.67 -5.18
N GLU A 344 -31.94 -15.79 -6.00
CA GLU A 344 -31.18 -14.93 -6.90
C GLU A 344 -30.41 -13.85 -6.12
N LEU A 345 -30.94 -13.33 -5.02
CA LEU A 345 -30.21 -12.43 -4.11
C LEU A 345 -29.07 -13.16 -3.38
N LEU A 346 -29.28 -14.40 -2.94
CA LEU A 346 -28.25 -15.24 -2.31
C LEU A 346 -27.18 -15.66 -3.31
N LYS A 347 -27.56 -16.05 -4.53
CA LYS A 347 -26.62 -16.33 -5.64
C LYS A 347 -25.84 -15.08 -6.03
N ARG A 348 -26.51 -13.92 -6.11
CA ARG A 348 -25.87 -12.63 -6.39
C ARG A 348 -24.94 -12.22 -5.25
N GLY A 349 -25.32 -12.49 -4.00
CA GLY A 349 -24.50 -12.31 -2.81
C GLY A 349 -23.24 -13.19 -2.85
N LYS A 350 -23.39 -14.50 -3.07
CA LYS A 350 -22.28 -15.46 -3.22
C LYS A 350 -21.36 -15.12 -4.40
N ARG A 351 -21.92 -14.72 -5.55
CA ARG A 351 -21.14 -14.32 -6.73
C ARG A 351 -20.36 -13.03 -6.46
N ARG A 352 -20.96 -12.08 -5.76
CA ARG A 352 -20.32 -10.82 -5.37
C ARG A 352 -19.18 -11.05 -4.37
N THR A 353 -19.39 -11.87 -3.35
CA THR A 353 -18.32 -12.20 -2.39
C THR A 353 -17.18 -13.00 -3.02
N SER A 354 -17.47 -13.83 -4.04
CA SER A 354 -16.43 -14.50 -4.85
C SER A 354 -15.59 -13.49 -5.63
N LEU A 355 -16.24 -12.56 -6.35
CA LEU A 355 -15.56 -11.55 -7.16
C LEU A 355 -14.72 -10.58 -6.32
N GLU A 356 -15.24 -10.15 -5.17
CA GLU A 356 -14.51 -9.33 -4.19
C GLU A 356 -13.25 -10.08 -3.73
N ARG A 357 -13.37 -11.37 -3.39
CA ARG A 357 -12.23 -12.22 -2.98
C ARG A 357 -11.21 -12.42 -4.11
N GLU A 358 -11.66 -12.71 -5.32
CA GLU A 358 -10.80 -12.92 -6.50
C GLU A 358 -10.03 -11.65 -6.84
N SER A 359 -10.71 -10.50 -6.89
CA SER A 359 -10.08 -9.21 -7.17
C SER A 359 -9.06 -8.82 -6.09
N MET A 360 -9.34 -9.15 -4.82
CA MET A 360 -8.40 -8.97 -3.71
C MET A 360 -7.16 -9.87 -3.84
N LEU A 361 -7.34 -11.14 -4.19
CA LEU A 361 -6.23 -12.07 -4.43
C LEU A 361 -5.41 -11.65 -5.65
N PHE A 362 -6.07 -11.15 -6.69
CA PHE A 362 -5.43 -10.58 -7.86
C PHE A 362 -4.60 -9.35 -7.49
N MET A 363 -5.15 -8.40 -6.71
CA MET A 363 -4.40 -7.26 -6.17
C MET A 363 -3.13 -7.72 -5.44
N LYS A 364 -3.28 -8.71 -4.56
CA LYS A 364 -2.17 -9.26 -3.79
C LYS A 364 -1.09 -9.83 -4.70
N GLY A 365 -1.47 -10.67 -5.66
CA GLY A 365 -0.52 -11.27 -6.60
C GLY A 365 0.18 -10.24 -7.48
N VAL A 366 -0.56 -9.30 -8.07
CA VAL A 366 0.00 -8.23 -8.91
C VAL A 366 0.95 -7.33 -8.12
N MET A 367 0.61 -6.99 -6.88
CA MET A 367 1.49 -6.20 -6.01
C MET A 367 2.74 -6.99 -5.61
N ASP A 368 2.61 -8.26 -5.19
CA ASP A 368 3.76 -9.06 -4.79
C ASP A 368 4.72 -9.31 -5.96
N GLU A 369 4.18 -9.63 -7.14
CA GLU A 369 4.92 -9.78 -8.40
C GLU A 369 5.91 -8.62 -8.64
N CYS A 370 5.44 -7.38 -8.53
CA CYS A 370 6.23 -6.19 -8.88
C CYS A 370 6.92 -5.51 -7.70
N THR A 371 6.50 -5.77 -6.46
CA THR A 371 6.95 -4.99 -5.29
C THR A 371 7.57 -5.84 -4.20
N HIS A 372 7.33 -7.15 -4.16
CA HIS A 372 7.91 -7.98 -3.12
C HIS A 372 9.44 -8.05 -3.31
N VAL A 373 10.22 -7.45 -2.41
CA VAL A 373 11.69 -7.36 -2.55
C VAL A 373 12.38 -8.72 -2.63
N GLY A 374 11.72 -9.80 -2.17
CA GLY A 374 12.17 -11.17 -2.35
C GLY A 374 12.14 -11.68 -3.79
N ASN A 375 11.41 -11.02 -4.70
CA ASN A 375 11.45 -11.28 -6.14
C ASN A 375 12.63 -10.58 -6.84
N PHE A 376 13.48 -9.89 -6.08
CA PHE A 376 14.64 -9.15 -6.55
C PHE A 376 15.91 -9.75 -5.94
N SER A 377 17.05 -9.47 -6.57
CA SER A 377 18.36 -9.90 -6.08
C SER A 377 18.63 -9.37 -4.67
N VAL A 378 19.20 -10.20 -3.80
CA VAL A 378 19.63 -9.73 -2.47
C VAL A 378 20.71 -8.66 -2.64
N PRO A 379 20.66 -7.50 -1.95
CA PRO A 379 21.69 -6.46 -2.01
C PRO A 379 23.10 -7.04 -1.80
N VAL A 380 24.13 -6.40 -2.37
CA VAL A 380 25.51 -6.94 -2.34
C VAL A 380 26.00 -7.16 -0.91
N ASP A 381 25.68 -6.24 -0.01
CA ASP A 381 25.99 -6.35 1.42
C ASP A 381 24.79 -5.89 2.26
N PRO A 382 23.94 -6.84 2.71
CA PRO A 382 22.81 -6.54 3.59
C PRO A 382 23.18 -5.93 4.94
N SER A 383 24.43 -6.08 5.41
CA SER A 383 24.85 -5.54 6.71
C SER A 383 24.93 -4.01 6.72
N LEU A 384 24.94 -3.39 5.53
CA LEU A 384 24.88 -1.93 5.35
C LEU A 384 23.44 -1.38 5.40
N ILE A 385 22.44 -2.22 5.65
CA ILE A 385 21.03 -1.85 5.58
C ILE A 385 20.44 -1.70 6.99
N ILE A 386 19.85 -0.53 7.25
CA ILE A 386 19.15 -0.20 8.50
C ILE A 386 17.71 0.16 8.17
N VAL A 387 16.79 -0.79 8.37
CA VAL A 387 15.36 -0.61 8.18
C VAL A 387 14.76 0.11 9.39
N VAL A 388 14.09 1.25 9.18
CA VAL A 388 13.41 1.98 10.26
C VAL A 388 11.90 1.81 10.15
N GLN A 389 11.24 1.27 11.19
CA GLN A 389 9.81 0.97 11.19
C GLN A 389 9.06 1.57 12.36
N ALA A 390 7.80 1.94 12.15
CA ALA A 390 6.88 2.25 13.25
C ALA A 390 6.23 0.97 13.81
N LYS A 391 6.16 0.84 15.15
CA LYS A 391 5.57 -0.33 15.81
C LYS A 391 4.09 -0.49 15.50
N GLU A 392 3.34 0.62 15.51
CA GLU A 392 1.88 0.66 15.34
C GLU A 392 1.46 1.15 13.94
N ASP A 393 2.32 0.93 12.94
CA ASP A 393 2.11 1.36 11.55
C ASP A 393 0.82 0.77 10.96
N ALA A 394 -0.16 1.64 10.67
CA ALA A 394 -1.42 1.21 10.06
C ALA A 394 -1.40 1.26 8.53
N TYR A 395 -0.41 1.92 7.93
CA TYR A 395 -0.24 2.03 6.47
C TYR A 395 0.43 0.79 5.91
N ILE A 396 1.41 0.23 6.62
CA ILE A 396 2.21 -0.90 6.17
C ILE A 396 2.05 -2.04 7.17
N PRO A 397 0.94 -2.79 7.06
CA PRO A 397 0.74 -3.97 7.89
C PRO A 397 1.78 -5.03 7.56
N ARG A 398 2.27 -5.70 8.61
CA ARG A 398 3.33 -6.72 8.51
C ARG A 398 2.84 -8.14 8.79
N VAL A 399 1.56 -8.32 9.09
CA VAL A 399 0.98 -9.64 9.39
C VAL A 399 0.94 -10.48 8.13
N GLY A 400 1.46 -11.72 8.20
CA GLY A 400 1.47 -12.64 7.07
C GLY A 400 2.44 -12.25 5.93
N VAL A 401 3.40 -11.37 6.21
CA VAL A 401 4.41 -10.91 5.26
C VAL A 401 5.80 -11.28 5.78
N ARG A 402 6.64 -11.86 4.92
CA ARG A 402 8.02 -12.23 5.27
C ARG A 402 8.81 -11.00 5.72
N SER A 403 9.60 -11.16 6.78
CA SER A 403 10.36 -10.06 7.34
C SER A 403 11.56 -9.69 6.46
N LEU A 404 11.99 -8.42 6.50
CA LEU A 404 13.14 -7.99 5.71
C LEU A 404 14.45 -8.68 6.16
N ASN A 405 14.61 -9.03 7.43
CA ASN A 405 15.80 -9.74 7.91
C ASN A 405 15.87 -11.19 7.39
N GLU A 406 14.72 -11.84 7.18
CA GLU A 406 14.69 -13.17 6.53
C GLU A 406 15.00 -13.10 5.02
N ILE A 407 14.67 -11.99 4.36
CA ILE A 407 14.96 -11.79 2.92
C ILE A 407 16.40 -11.30 2.72
N TRP A 408 16.88 -10.44 3.61
CA TRP A 408 18.21 -9.84 3.61
C TRP A 408 18.93 -10.14 4.94
N PRO A 409 19.51 -11.35 5.07
CA PRO A 409 20.19 -11.75 6.30
C PRO A 409 21.30 -10.76 6.66
N GLY A 410 21.27 -10.26 7.90
CA GLY A 410 22.25 -9.30 8.41
C GLY A 410 21.79 -7.84 8.42
N CYS A 411 20.65 -7.50 7.81
CA CYS A 411 20.12 -6.13 7.92
C CYS A 411 19.62 -5.83 9.34
N GLU A 412 19.84 -4.60 9.82
CA GLU A 412 19.32 -4.12 11.09
C GLU A 412 17.87 -3.65 10.93
N ILE A 413 16.99 -3.97 11.88
CA ILE A 413 15.62 -3.41 11.94
C ILE A 413 15.46 -2.61 13.23
N ARG A 414 15.24 -1.30 13.08
CA ARG A 414 14.98 -0.36 14.18
C ARG A 414 13.50 -0.04 14.26
N TYR A 415 12.92 -0.22 15.44
CA TYR A 415 11.52 0.09 15.70
C TYR A 415 11.37 1.41 16.45
N LEU A 416 10.44 2.23 15.96
CA LEU A 416 10.02 3.51 16.51
C LEU A 416 8.65 3.35 17.18
N GLU A 417 8.48 4.00 18.33
CA GLU A 417 7.16 4.11 18.97
C GLU A 417 6.19 4.95 18.14
N GLY A 418 4.92 4.56 18.14
CA GLY A 418 3.83 5.19 17.40
C GLY A 418 3.55 4.56 16.03
N GLY A 419 2.69 5.25 15.26
CA GLY A 419 2.29 4.89 13.91
C GLY A 419 3.05 5.62 12.81
N HIS A 420 2.69 5.32 11.57
CA HIS A 420 3.32 5.83 10.35
C HIS A 420 3.35 7.36 10.32
N ILE A 421 2.20 8.00 10.58
CA ILE A 421 2.05 9.44 10.47
C ILE A 421 2.74 10.14 11.63
N SER A 422 2.62 9.63 12.86
CA SER A 422 3.34 10.19 14.00
C SER A 422 4.86 10.08 13.84
N ALA A 423 5.36 8.96 13.32
CA ALA A 423 6.78 8.79 13.06
C ALA A 423 7.24 9.76 11.97
N TYR A 424 6.49 9.86 10.87
CA TYR A 424 6.75 10.83 9.81
C TYR A 424 6.76 12.27 10.33
N LEU A 425 5.81 12.69 11.18
CA LEU A 425 5.76 14.08 11.63
C LEU A 425 6.81 14.42 12.69
N PHE A 426 7.13 13.49 13.58
CA PHE A 426 7.86 13.81 14.82
C PHE A 426 9.20 13.10 14.99
N LYS A 427 9.58 12.18 14.10
CA LYS A 427 10.79 11.34 14.24
C LYS A 427 11.79 11.52 13.10
N GLN A 428 11.71 12.61 12.34
CA GLN A 428 12.59 12.90 11.20
C GLN A 428 14.08 12.89 11.53
N GLY A 429 14.46 13.23 12.77
CA GLY A 429 15.84 13.14 13.26
C GLY A 429 16.40 11.73 13.41
N LEU A 430 15.54 10.70 13.36
CA LEU A 430 15.96 9.30 13.42
C LEU A 430 16.10 8.66 12.02
N PHE A 431 15.61 9.34 10.97
CA PHE A 431 15.67 8.85 9.59
C PHE A 431 16.93 9.29 8.84
N ARG A 432 17.63 10.29 9.38
CA ARG A 432 18.89 10.84 8.87
C ARG A 432 19.97 10.60 9.92
#